data_AF-A0A8K1SWL8-F1
#
_entry.id   AF-A0A8K1SWL8-F1
#
_cell.length_a   1.000
_cell.length_b   1.000
_cell.length_c   1.000
_cell.angle_alpha   90.00
_cell.angle_beta   90.00
_cell.angle_gamma   90.00
#
_symmetry.space_group_name_H-M   'P 1'
#
loop_
_entity.id
_entity.type
_entity.pdbx_description
1 polymer ?
#
loop_
_entity_poly.entity_id
_entity_poly.type
_entity_poly.pdbx_seq_one_letter_code
_entity_poly.pdbx_strand_id
1 'polypeptide(L)'
;MSTSRLHIDLVFFSFFFSVVFCLFCCLVDNIMGLWVFMELMGMAIVPSFFYSNNSSISSFYNALLSYVVISGISSVLIMSGILFSGLYYLLLLGFVVKLGFFPFSFWLYAVFGGSNWAFIFFLSVVSKFPVLFFCFLLQNTVEGVLYWDCFFTLVCCSMFFWLLSNSWEFVWCHISLSSVTTLVVACFCSEPLASFYIFFYYSIWATVTIAYFYFISSWQGNKYSFWVYCFLLLVTPLSLPIFYKLGVCLALLYSSVSVLLSWCLYSFSEQMYLYKVGSDCFYSSVSNSWL
;
A
#
# COMPACT_ATOMS: atom_id res chain seq x y z
N MET A 1 1.50 29.82 -15.53
CA MET A 1 2.03 29.61 -14.17
C MET A 1 0.95 30.00 -13.16
N SER A 2 -0.02 29.12 -12.92
CA SER A 2 -0.91 29.27 -11.77
C SER A 2 -0.08 28.97 -10.52
N THR A 3 0.01 29.94 -9.61
CA THR A 3 0.65 29.77 -8.31
C THR A 3 -0.14 28.72 -7.53
N SER A 4 0.31 27.46 -7.59
CA SER A 4 -0.21 26.38 -6.75
C SER A 4 0.01 26.79 -5.30
N ARG A 5 -1.07 27.20 -4.61
CA ARG A 5 -1.01 27.42 -3.16
C ARG A 5 -0.77 26.05 -2.53
N LEU A 6 0.45 25.82 -2.07
CA LEU A 6 0.79 24.60 -1.34
C LEU A 6 0.25 24.73 0.08
N HIS A 7 -0.75 23.92 0.40
CA HIS A 7 -1.35 23.88 1.72
C HIS A 7 -0.56 22.91 2.62
N ILE A 8 0.67 23.30 2.98
CA ILE A 8 1.58 22.48 3.81
C ILE A 8 0.97 22.23 5.19
N ASP A 9 0.22 23.19 5.73
CA ASP A 9 -0.46 23.08 7.02
C ASP A 9 -1.44 21.89 7.06
N LEU A 10 -2.10 21.58 5.93
CA LEU A 10 -3.01 20.44 5.83
C LEU A 10 -2.27 19.11 5.89
N VAL A 11 -1.08 19.03 5.29
CA VAL A 11 -0.24 17.82 5.31
C VAL A 11 0.36 17.61 6.71
N PHE A 12 0.78 18.69 7.36
CA PHE A 12 1.26 18.60 8.75
C PHE A 12 0.15 18.16 9.69
N PHE A 13 -1.06 18.73 9.55
CA PHE A 13 -2.24 18.30 10.28
C PHE A 13 -2.52 16.79 10.06
N SER A 14 -2.60 16.34 8.81
CA SER A 14 -2.87 14.93 8.51
C SER A 14 -1.78 14.01 9.03
N PHE A 15 -0.50 14.41 8.95
CA PHE A 15 0.62 13.64 9.49
C PHE A 15 0.53 13.49 11.00
N PHE A 16 0.38 14.61 11.73
CA PHE A 16 0.33 14.58 13.18
C PHE A 16 -0.84 13.72 13.70
N PHE A 17 -2.05 13.96 13.19
CA PHE A 17 -3.22 13.22 13.65
C PHE A 17 -3.19 11.75 13.24
N SER A 18 -2.73 11.41 12.04
CA SER A 18 -2.63 10.00 11.62
C SER A 18 -1.64 9.21 12.48
N VAL A 19 -0.48 9.77 12.81
CA VAL A 19 0.50 9.13 13.70
C VAL A 19 -0.07 8.96 15.11
N VAL A 20 -0.71 9.99 15.66
CA VAL A 20 -1.34 9.93 16.99
C VAL A 20 -2.43 8.85 17.02
N PHE A 21 -3.29 8.77 16.01
CA PHE A 21 -4.32 7.73 15.95
C PHE A 21 -3.73 6.33 15.74
N CYS A 22 -2.62 6.19 15.00
CA CYS A 22 -1.89 4.92 14.93
C CYS A 22 -1.33 4.50 16.29
N LEU A 23 -0.76 5.43 17.06
CA LEU A 23 -0.30 5.14 18.43
C LEU A 23 -1.45 4.73 19.35
N PHE A 24 -2.61 5.37 19.24
CA PHE A 24 -3.80 4.96 19.99
C PHE A 24 -4.32 3.58 19.56
N CYS A 25 -4.16 3.16 18.31
CA CYS A 25 -4.47 1.78 17.92
C CYS A 25 -3.65 0.75 18.72
N CYS A 26 -2.41 1.07 19.12
CA CYS A 26 -1.58 0.18 19.94
C CYS A 26 -2.04 0.09 21.41
N LEU A 27 -2.58 1.19 21.94
CA LEU A 27 -2.84 1.35 23.36
C LEU A 27 -4.22 0.82 23.77
N VAL A 28 -5.05 0.45 22.80
CA VAL A 28 -6.46 0.16 23.01
C VAL A 28 -6.67 -1.35 23.01
N ASP A 29 -7.17 -1.85 24.12
CA ASP A 29 -7.43 -3.28 24.30
C ASP A 29 -8.78 -3.74 23.72
N ASN A 30 -9.68 -2.80 23.42
CA ASN A 30 -11.03 -3.09 22.94
C ASN A 30 -11.14 -3.04 21.41
N ILE A 31 -11.73 -4.07 20.80
CA ILE A 31 -11.98 -4.15 19.34
C ILE A 31 -12.76 -2.94 18.82
N MET A 32 -13.75 -2.48 19.59
CA MET A 32 -14.53 -1.28 19.27
C MET A 32 -13.66 -0.01 19.23
N GLY A 33 -12.72 0.12 20.17
CA GLY A 33 -11.81 1.25 20.18
C GLY A 33 -10.81 1.19 19.02
N LEU A 34 -10.29 0.00 18.68
CA LEU A 34 -9.47 -0.21 17.49
C LEU A 34 -10.22 0.26 16.23
N TRP A 35 -11.49 -0.10 16.08
CA TRP A 35 -12.31 0.39 14.97
C TRP A 35 -12.43 1.92 14.94
N VAL A 36 -12.75 2.56 16.08
CA VAL A 36 -12.88 4.02 16.15
C VAL A 36 -11.58 4.70 15.71
N PHE A 37 -10.43 4.26 16.19
CA PHE A 37 -9.14 4.86 15.83
C PHE A 37 -8.77 4.62 14.37
N MET A 38 -9.12 3.46 13.79
CA MET A 38 -8.96 3.22 12.35
C MET A 38 -9.82 4.17 11.50
N GLU A 39 -11.03 4.52 11.93
CA GLU A 39 -11.89 5.48 11.21
C GLU A 39 -11.39 6.93 11.36
N LEU A 40 -11.02 7.34 12.58
CA LEU A 40 -10.43 8.66 12.83
C LEU A 40 -9.14 8.85 12.02
N MET A 41 -8.35 7.79 11.92
CA MET A 41 -7.16 7.75 11.07
C MET A 41 -7.50 7.92 9.59
N GLY A 42 -8.50 7.18 9.07
CA GLY A 42 -8.97 7.33 7.70
C GLY A 42 -9.48 8.74 7.36
N MET A 43 -10.19 9.37 8.30
CA MET A 43 -10.69 10.75 8.15
C MET A 43 -9.58 11.80 8.26
N ALA A 44 -8.57 11.57 9.10
CA ALA A 44 -7.42 12.47 9.26
C ALA A 44 -6.55 12.56 8.00
N ILE A 45 -6.59 11.54 7.13
CA ILE A 45 -5.84 11.54 5.87
C ILE A 45 -6.53 12.41 4.81
N VAL A 46 -7.86 12.55 4.84
CA VAL A 46 -8.64 13.25 3.79
C VAL A 46 -8.12 14.67 3.49
N PRO A 47 -7.76 15.53 4.46
CA PRO A 47 -7.21 16.86 4.18
C PRO A 47 -5.97 16.86 3.29
N SER A 48 -5.16 15.80 3.31
CA SER A 48 -3.94 15.70 2.49
C SER A 48 -4.22 15.59 0.98
N PHE A 49 -5.45 15.22 0.58
CA PHE A 49 -5.87 15.28 -0.82
C PHE A 49 -5.75 16.71 -1.36
N PHE A 50 -6.11 17.72 -0.57
CA PHE A 50 -6.13 19.12 -1.00
C PHE A 50 -4.75 19.80 -1.01
N TYR A 51 -3.66 19.04 -0.84
CA TYR A 51 -2.29 19.56 -0.79
C TYR A 51 -1.84 20.25 -2.09
N SER A 52 -2.04 19.59 -3.25
CA SER A 52 -1.67 20.14 -4.55
C SER A 52 -2.77 19.92 -5.58
N ASN A 53 -3.25 21.01 -6.16
CA ASN A 53 -4.38 21.02 -7.09
C ASN A 53 -3.91 20.88 -8.55
N ASN A 54 -3.03 19.90 -8.83
CA ASN A 54 -2.44 19.72 -10.16
C ASN A 54 -3.17 18.70 -11.04
N SER A 55 -4.04 17.86 -10.46
CA SER A 55 -4.81 16.89 -11.22
C SER A 55 -6.09 17.53 -11.79
N SER A 56 -6.64 16.89 -12.82
CA SER A 56 -7.94 17.33 -13.37
C SER A 56 -9.00 17.34 -12.27
N ILE A 57 -9.79 18.40 -12.20
CA ILE A 57 -10.80 18.58 -11.15
C ILE A 57 -11.73 17.34 -11.07
N SER A 58 -12.07 16.75 -12.21
CA SER A 58 -12.88 15.53 -12.30
C SER A 58 -12.19 14.30 -11.72
N SER A 59 -10.90 14.07 -12.00
CA SER A 59 -10.17 12.92 -11.46
C SER A 59 -9.98 13.05 -9.95
N PHE A 60 -9.73 14.26 -9.47
CA PHE A 60 -9.58 14.55 -8.05
C PHE A 60 -10.85 14.19 -7.25
N TYR A 61 -12.01 14.70 -7.66
CA TYR A 61 -13.26 14.43 -6.96
C TYR A 61 -13.69 12.97 -7.07
N ASN A 62 -13.42 12.31 -8.21
CA ASN A 62 -13.69 10.88 -8.36
C ASN A 62 -12.84 10.05 -7.39
N ALA A 63 -11.54 10.35 -7.28
CA ALA A 63 -10.64 9.70 -6.33
C ALA A 63 -11.10 9.91 -4.88
N LEU A 64 -11.39 11.14 -4.48
CA LEU A 64 -11.86 11.45 -3.12
C LEU A 64 -13.18 10.75 -2.80
N LEU A 65 -14.16 10.78 -3.72
CA LEU A 65 -15.45 10.13 -3.54
C LEU A 65 -15.29 8.60 -3.45
N SER A 66 -14.47 8.00 -4.31
CA SER A 66 -14.21 6.55 -4.27
C SER A 66 -13.55 6.13 -2.95
N TYR A 67 -12.59 6.91 -2.44
CA TYR A 67 -11.98 6.68 -1.13
C TYR A 67 -13.01 6.72 0.00
N VAL A 68 -13.80 7.80 0.09
CA VAL A 68 -14.76 8.00 1.19
C VAL A 68 -15.88 6.96 1.15
N VAL A 69 -16.41 6.64 -0.03
CA VAL A 69 -17.49 5.65 -0.17
C VAL A 69 -17.01 4.27 0.26
N ILE A 70 -15.81 3.85 -0.18
CA ILE A 70 -15.32 2.50 0.09
C ILE A 70 -14.81 2.38 1.52
N SER A 71 -14.16 3.41 2.06
CA SER A 71 -13.82 3.45 3.48
C SER A 71 -15.09 3.36 4.34
N GLY A 72 -16.16 4.08 3.98
CA GLY A 72 -17.45 4.00 4.66
C GLY A 72 -18.14 2.64 4.55
N ILE A 73 -18.16 2.02 3.38
CA ILE A 73 -18.72 0.66 3.22
C ILE A 73 -17.93 -0.34 4.06
N SER A 74 -16.59 -0.26 4.01
CA SER A 74 -15.73 -1.15 4.79
C SER A 74 -15.95 -1.00 6.31
N SER A 75 -16.17 0.23 6.79
CA SER A 75 -16.35 0.50 8.20
C SER A 75 -17.69 -0.03 8.74
N VAL A 76 -18.77 0.11 7.95
CA VAL A 76 -20.07 -0.48 8.27
C VAL A 76 -19.99 -2.01 8.32
N LEU A 77 -19.26 -2.63 7.39
CA LEU A 77 -19.04 -4.08 7.38
C LEU A 77 -18.27 -4.53 8.63
N ILE A 78 -17.19 -3.84 9.00
CA ILE A 78 -16.42 -4.13 10.21
C ILE A 78 -17.34 -4.02 11.44
N MET A 79 -18.11 -2.94 11.57
CA MET A 79 -19.02 -2.76 12.71
C MET A 79 -20.10 -3.82 12.79
N SER A 80 -20.69 -4.20 11.65
CA SER A 80 -21.68 -5.27 11.62
C SER A 80 -21.08 -6.61 12.07
N GLY A 81 -19.84 -6.91 11.69
CA GLY A 81 -19.12 -8.10 12.12
C GLY A 81 -18.77 -8.09 13.61
N ILE A 82 -18.50 -6.93 14.21
CA ILE A 82 -18.22 -6.81 15.65
C ILE A 82 -19.49 -6.97 16.49
N LEU A 83 -20.63 -6.40 16.04
CA LEU A 83 -21.88 -6.42 16.79
C LEU A 83 -22.56 -7.80 16.81
N PHE A 84 -22.40 -8.58 15.75
CA PHE A 84 -23.04 -9.89 15.61
C PHE A 84 -22.00 -11.02 15.59
N SER A 85 -21.89 -11.77 16.69
CA SER A 85 -20.94 -12.89 16.83
C SER A 85 -21.10 -14.00 15.80
N GLY A 86 -22.23 -14.11 15.10
CA GLY A 86 -22.41 -15.07 14.01
C GLY A 86 -21.80 -14.64 12.66
N LEU A 87 -21.30 -13.40 12.54
CA LEU A 87 -20.95 -12.77 11.27
C LEU A 87 -19.46 -12.39 11.16
N TYR A 88 -18.56 -13.22 11.70
CA TYR A 88 -17.10 -13.00 11.60
C TYR A 88 -16.59 -12.84 10.16
N TYR A 89 -17.22 -13.48 9.17
CA TYR A 89 -16.86 -13.30 7.76
C TYR A 89 -17.11 -11.87 7.25
N LEU A 90 -18.07 -11.13 7.81
CA LEU A 90 -18.28 -9.70 7.45
C LEU A 90 -17.16 -8.82 7.98
N LEU A 91 -16.59 -9.16 9.15
CA LEU A 91 -15.41 -8.48 9.67
C LEU A 91 -14.23 -8.69 8.70
N LEU A 92 -13.97 -9.92 8.28
CA LEU A 92 -12.93 -10.22 7.29
C LEU A 92 -13.19 -9.47 5.98
N LEU A 93 -14.41 -9.52 5.44
CA LEU A 93 -14.77 -8.85 4.19
C LEU A 93 -14.59 -7.32 4.30
N GLY A 94 -14.93 -6.72 5.45
CA GLY A 94 -14.67 -5.32 5.72
C GLY A 94 -13.18 -4.97 5.63
N PHE A 95 -12.30 -5.79 6.21
CA PHE A 95 -10.85 -5.59 6.09
C PHE A 95 -10.32 -5.88 4.68
N VAL A 96 -10.81 -6.90 3.97
CA VAL A 96 -10.47 -7.18 2.56
C VAL A 96 -10.79 -5.97 1.68
N VAL A 97 -11.97 -5.35 1.87
CA VAL A 97 -12.37 -4.13 1.16
C VAL A 97 -11.47 -2.95 1.55
N LYS A 98 -11.21 -2.74 2.85
CA LYS A 98 -10.42 -1.62 3.36
C LYS A 98 -8.94 -1.68 2.93
N LEU A 99 -8.36 -2.88 2.84
CA LEU A 99 -7.00 -3.11 2.36
C LEU A 99 -6.90 -3.25 0.84
N GLY A 100 -8.03 -3.35 0.14
CA GLY A 100 -8.10 -3.47 -1.31
C GLY A 100 -7.58 -4.82 -1.84
N PHE A 101 -7.83 -5.90 -1.12
CA PHE A 101 -7.57 -7.24 -1.64
C PHE A 101 -8.54 -7.58 -2.77
N PHE A 102 -8.08 -8.40 -3.72
CA PHE A 102 -8.85 -8.85 -4.85
C PHE A 102 -10.09 -9.59 -4.34
N PRO A 103 -11.30 -9.30 -4.86
CA PRO A 103 -11.62 -8.53 -6.08
C PRO A 103 -11.71 -7.00 -5.92
N PHE A 104 -11.59 -6.47 -4.70
CA PHE A 104 -11.79 -5.05 -4.38
C PHE A 104 -10.52 -4.20 -4.53
N SER A 105 -9.56 -4.58 -5.36
CA SER A 105 -8.33 -3.79 -5.55
C SER A 105 -8.52 -2.57 -6.46
N PHE A 106 -9.55 -2.56 -7.31
CA PHE A 106 -9.75 -1.54 -8.35
C PHE A 106 -9.89 -0.11 -7.85
N TRP A 107 -10.42 0.07 -6.64
CA TRP A 107 -10.58 1.42 -6.08
C TRP A 107 -9.26 2.06 -5.71
N LEU A 108 -8.26 1.27 -5.28
CA LEU A 108 -6.92 1.79 -4.99
C LEU A 108 -6.33 2.41 -6.25
N TYR A 109 -6.54 1.81 -7.42
CA TYR A 109 -6.08 2.38 -8.69
C TYR A 109 -6.76 3.72 -8.99
N ALA A 110 -8.08 3.80 -8.84
CA ALA A 110 -8.81 5.06 -9.04
C ALA A 110 -8.33 6.16 -8.08
N VAL A 111 -8.05 5.81 -6.82
CA VAL A 111 -7.54 6.74 -5.81
C VAL A 111 -6.11 7.17 -6.12
N PHE A 112 -5.20 6.24 -6.38
CA PHE A 112 -3.78 6.55 -6.62
C PHE A 112 -3.63 7.43 -7.88
N GLY A 113 -4.30 7.10 -8.98
CA GLY A 113 -4.22 7.85 -10.23
C GLY A 113 -4.80 9.27 -10.17
N GLY A 114 -5.68 9.57 -9.21
CA GLY A 114 -6.26 10.91 -9.02
C GLY A 114 -5.64 11.73 -7.88
N SER A 115 -4.68 11.17 -7.14
CA SER A 115 -4.18 11.72 -5.87
C SER A 115 -2.76 12.29 -5.94
N ASN A 116 -2.35 12.94 -4.85
CA ASN A 116 -1.02 13.52 -4.68
C ASN A 116 -0.08 12.55 -3.95
N TRP A 117 1.23 12.66 -4.17
CA TRP A 117 2.24 11.83 -3.49
C TRP A 117 2.16 11.86 -1.95
N ALA A 118 1.76 12.99 -1.35
CA ALA A 118 1.53 13.10 0.09
C ALA A 118 0.37 12.21 0.56
N PHE A 119 -0.74 12.18 -0.18
CA PHE A 119 -1.87 11.30 0.13
C PHE A 119 -1.48 9.83 -0.08
N ILE A 120 -0.78 9.54 -1.19
CA ILE A 120 -0.23 8.19 -1.47
C ILE A 120 0.67 7.73 -0.33
N PHE A 121 1.48 8.61 0.26
CA PHE A 121 2.30 8.30 1.43
C PHE A 121 1.45 7.87 2.64
N PHE A 122 0.43 8.65 3.00
CA PHE A 122 -0.42 8.33 4.15
C PHE A 122 -1.16 7.00 3.97
N LEU A 123 -1.68 6.74 2.77
CA LEU A 123 -2.39 5.49 2.48
C LEU A 123 -1.42 4.30 2.38
N SER A 124 -0.28 4.46 1.71
CA SER A 124 0.64 3.33 1.48
C SER A 124 1.56 3.02 2.67
N VAL A 125 1.74 3.92 3.63
CA VAL A 125 2.62 3.71 4.79
C VAL A 125 1.84 3.73 6.09
N VAL A 126 1.14 4.83 6.38
CA VAL A 126 0.54 5.05 7.70
C VAL A 126 -0.69 4.15 7.89
N SER A 127 -1.57 4.01 6.88
CA SER A 127 -2.80 3.20 7.03
C SER A 127 -2.55 1.69 6.99
N LYS A 128 -1.31 1.26 6.75
CA LYS A 128 -0.92 -0.14 6.87
C LYS A 128 -0.55 -0.53 8.30
N PHE A 129 -0.30 0.44 9.18
CA PHE A 129 0.07 0.15 10.57
C PHE A 129 -1.00 -0.68 11.32
N PRO A 130 -2.31 -0.39 11.22
CA PRO A 130 -3.35 -1.19 11.89
C PRO A 130 -3.41 -2.66 11.45
N VAL A 131 -2.82 -3.01 10.29
CA VAL A 131 -2.78 -4.39 9.78
C VAL A 131 -2.01 -5.32 10.71
N LEU A 132 -1.05 -4.79 11.48
CA LEU A 132 -0.27 -5.59 12.44
C LEU A 132 -1.16 -6.20 13.55
N PHE A 133 -2.29 -5.55 13.87
CA PHE A 133 -3.24 -6.06 14.86
C PHE A 133 -4.22 -7.10 14.32
N PHE A 134 -4.20 -7.34 13.01
CA PHE A 134 -5.16 -8.19 12.33
C PHE A 134 -5.07 -9.66 12.77
N CYS A 135 -3.86 -10.14 13.07
CA CYS A 135 -3.64 -11.48 13.63
C CYS A 135 -4.35 -11.67 14.97
N PHE A 136 -4.33 -10.65 15.85
CA PHE A 136 -5.02 -10.72 17.15
C PHE A 136 -6.55 -10.74 17.01
N LEU A 137 -7.10 -10.12 15.96
CA LEU A 137 -8.54 -9.99 15.76
C LEU A 137 -9.20 -11.24 15.20
N LEU A 138 -8.56 -11.91 14.23
CA LEU A 138 -9.24 -12.96 13.46
C LEU A 138 -9.01 -14.37 14.00
N GLN A 139 -7.94 -14.60 14.78
CA GLN A 139 -7.55 -15.92 15.28
C GLN A 139 -7.52 -16.98 14.15
N ASN A 140 -7.13 -18.22 14.43
CA ASN A 140 -6.85 -19.23 13.41
C ASN A 140 -8.08 -19.74 12.62
N THR A 141 -9.25 -19.11 12.80
CA THR A 141 -10.52 -19.61 12.27
C THR A 141 -10.71 -19.38 10.77
N VAL A 142 -9.99 -18.41 10.18
CA VAL A 142 -10.23 -17.97 8.78
C VAL A 142 -8.97 -18.01 7.90
N GLU A 143 -7.91 -18.67 8.36
CA GLU A 143 -6.61 -18.72 7.68
C GLU A 143 -6.72 -19.18 6.21
N GLY A 144 -7.54 -20.21 5.95
CA GLY A 144 -7.69 -20.78 4.62
C GLY A 144 -8.20 -19.78 3.58
N VAL A 145 -9.27 -19.04 3.91
CA VAL A 145 -9.86 -18.03 3.00
C VAL A 145 -8.86 -16.92 2.72
N LEU A 146 -8.17 -16.47 3.77
CA LEU A 146 -7.17 -15.41 3.66
C LEU A 146 -6.00 -15.80 2.75
N TYR A 147 -5.49 -17.03 2.84
CA TYR A 147 -4.43 -17.50 1.96
C TYR A 147 -4.87 -17.56 0.50
N TRP A 148 -6.13 -17.91 0.23
CA TRP A 148 -6.68 -17.86 -1.13
C TRP A 148 -6.77 -16.42 -1.65
N ASP A 149 -7.26 -15.48 -0.84
CA ASP A 149 -7.34 -14.05 -1.23
C ASP A 149 -5.94 -13.47 -1.48
N CYS A 150 -4.96 -13.82 -0.63
CA CYS A 150 -3.56 -13.44 -0.79
C CYS A 150 -2.90 -14.08 -2.03
N PHE A 151 -3.23 -15.33 -2.36
CA PHE A 151 -2.78 -15.97 -3.59
C PHE A 151 -3.32 -15.24 -4.82
N PHE A 152 -4.64 -14.98 -4.88
CA PHE A 152 -5.25 -14.31 -6.02
C PHE A 152 -4.76 -12.87 -6.19
N THR A 153 -4.59 -12.13 -5.09
CA THR A 153 -4.02 -10.77 -5.15
C THR A 153 -2.61 -10.74 -5.72
N LEU A 154 -1.71 -11.64 -5.26
CA LEU A 154 -0.33 -11.69 -5.77
C LEU A 154 -0.29 -12.05 -7.26
N VAL A 155 -1.12 -13.00 -7.69
CA VAL A 155 -1.24 -13.38 -9.12
C VAL A 155 -1.84 -12.23 -9.94
N CYS A 156 -2.84 -11.53 -9.44
CA CYS A 156 -3.41 -10.38 -10.16
C CYS A 156 -2.38 -9.24 -10.26
N CYS A 157 -1.66 -8.93 -9.19
CA CYS A 157 -0.62 -7.90 -9.21
C CYS A 157 0.52 -8.23 -10.18
N SER A 158 0.91 -9.50 -10.32
CA SER A 158 1.94 -9.90 -11.29
C SER A 158 1.51 -9.66 -12.73
N MET A 159 0.23 -9.89 -13.04
CA MET A 159 -0.35 -9.58 -14.35
C MET A 159 -0.51 -8.08 -14.56
N PHE A 160 -0.94 -7.33 -13.54
CA PHE A 160 -1.20 -5.91 -13.69
C PHE A 160 0.05 -5.07 -13.97
N PHE A 161 1.24 -5.48 -13.53
CA PHE A 161 2.48 -4.81 -13.93
C PHE A 161 2.67 -4.72 -15.44
N TRP A 162 2.18 -5.70 -16.20
CA TRP A 162 2.31 -5.72 -17.66
C TRP A 162 1.18 -4.98 -18.37
N LEU A 163 0.02 -4.83 -17.74
CA LEU A 163 -1.20 -4.33 -18.38
C LEU A 163 -1.60 -2.92 -17.96
N LEU A 164 -1.27 -2.48 -16.74
CA LEU A 164 -1.87 -1.30 -16.09
C LEU A 164 -0.83 -0.32 -15.50
N SER A 165 0.41 -0.36 -15.98
CA SER A 165 1.54 0.38 -15.40
C SER A 165 1.84 1.71 -16.11
N ASN A 166 0.79 2.46 -16.47
CA ASN A 166 0.91 3.70 -17.26
C ASN A 166 1.54 4.88 -16.50
N SER A 167 1.68 4.81 -15.18
CA SER A 167 2.25 5.90 -14.38
C SER A 167 2.94 5.38 -13.13
N TRP A 168 3.81 6.20 -12.52
CA TRP A 168 4.53 5.81 -11.30
C TRP A 168 3.59 5.59 -10.12
N GLU A 169 2.43 6.28 -10.07
CA GLU A 169 1.41 6.06 -9.06
C GLU A 169 0.82 4.64 -9.15
N PHE A 170 0.58 4.13 -10.37
CA PHE A 170 0.08 2.76 -10.56
C PHE A 170 1.14 1.70 -10.25
N VAL A 171 2.39 1.93 -10.66
CA VAL A 171 3.52 1.05 -10.30
C VAL A 171 3.66 0.95 -8.78
N TRP A 172 3.61 2.08 -8.08
CA TRP A 172 3.64 2.10 -6.62
C TRP A 172 2.42 1.42 -6.01
N CYS A 173 1.23 1.56 -6.62
CA CYS A 173 0.03 0.87 -6.18
C CYS A 173 0.23 -0.66 -6.16
N HIS A 174 0.77 -1.26 -7.23
CA HIS A 174 1.06 -2.71 -7.29
C HIS A 174 2.02 -3.16 -6.18
N ILE A 175 3.13 -2.43 -6.02
CA ILE A 175 4.15 -2.67 -4.99
C ILE A 175 3.57 -2.53 -3.58
N SER A 176 2.71 -1.53 -3.39
CA SER A 176 2.04 -1.30 -2.11
C SER A 176 1.02 -2.39 -1.83
N LEU A 177 0.28 -2.90 -2.83
CA LEU A 177 -0.73 -3.92 -2.62
C LEU A 177 -0.08 -5.27 -2.27
N SER A 178 0.96 -5.66 -3.02
CA SER A 178 1.71 -6.89 -2.73
C SER A 178 2.31 -6.86 -1.33
N SER A 179 2.87 -5.73 -0.89
CA SER A 179 3.49 -5.62 0.43
C SER A 179 2.48 -5.76 1.57
N VAL A 180 1.23 -5.28 1.41
CA VAL A 180 0.15 -5.54 2.39
C VAL A 180 -0.20 -7.02 2.41
N THR A 181 -0.41 -7.63 1.25
CA THR A 181 -0.80 -9.06 1.18
C THR A 181 0.23 -9.95 1.87
N THR A 182 1.53 -9.71 1.61
CA THR A 182 2.61 -10.46 2.27
C THR A 182 2.73 -10.16 3.76
N LEU A 183 2.46 -8.91 4.18
CA LEU A 183 2.49 -8.54 5.60
C LEU A 183 1.34 -9.20 6.35
N VAL A 184 0.15 -9.27 5.77
CA VAL A 184 -0.99 -10.00 6.35
C VAL A 184 -0.65 -11.47 6.53
N VAL A 185 -0.14 -12.15 5.50
CA VAL A 185 0.28 -13.55 5.61
C VAL A 185 1.37 -13.72 6.69
N ALA A 186 2.37 -12.84 6.71
CA ALA A 186 3.41 -12.87 7.73
C ALA A 186 2.84 -12.72 9.15
N CYS A 187 1.82 -11.91 9.36
CA CYS A 187 1.18 -11.75 10.67
C CYS A 187 0.49 -13.03 11.15
N PHE A 188 -0.05 -13.87 10.26
CA PHE A 188 -0.68 -15.14 10.64
C PHE A 188 0.34 -16.28 10.83
N CYS A 189 1.42 -16.30 10.04
CA CYS A 189 2.35 -17.43 10.04
C CYS A 189 3.56 -17.26 10.96
N SER A 190 3.95 -16.03 11.30
CA SER A 190 5.20 -15.72 12.00
C SER A 190 4.98 -15.00 13.32
N GLU A 191 6.02 -14.98 14.16
CA GLU A 191 5.99 -14.25 15.43
C GLU A 191 5.75 -12.74 15.22
N PRO A 192 5.06 -12.06 16.15
CA PRO A 192 4.75 -10.63 16.02
C PRO A 192 6.01 -9.77 15.88
N LEU A 193 7.13 -10.17 16.49
CA LEU A 193 8.42 -9.48 16.36
C LEU A 193 8.90 -9.44 14.90
N ALA A 194 8.69 -10.52 14.14
CA ALA A 194 9.06 -10.58 12.73
C ALA A 194 8.17 -9.67 11.86
N SER A 195 6.87 -9.62 12.13
CA SER A 195 5.96 -8.73 11.41
C SER A 195 6.23 -7.25 11.68
N PHE A 196 6.54 -6.88 12.93
CA PHE A 196 7.00 -5.53 13.27
C PHE A 196 8.31 -5.16 12.57
N TYR A 197 9.28 -6.09 12.50
CA TYR A 197 10.53 -5.90 11.78
C TYR A 197 10.27 -5.63 10.28
N ILE A 198 9.46 -6.46 9.63
CA ILE A 198 9.12 -6.31 8.21
C ILE A 198 8.44 -4.96 7.95
N PHE A 199 7.48 -4.56 8.80
CA PHE A 199 6.79 -3.29 8.68
C PHE A 199 7.73 -2.10 8.86
N PHE A 200 8.65 -2.15 9.83
CA PHE A 200 9.61 -1.07 10.06
C PHE A 200 10.50 -0.84 8.84
N TYR A 201 11.08 -1.91 8.27
CA TYR A 201 11.88 -1.80 7.05
C TYR A 201 11.06 -1.31 5.86
N TYR A 202 9.83 -1.82 5.69
CA TYR A 202 8.93 -1.34 4.66
C TYR A 202 8.65 0.16 4.82
N SER A 203 8.41 0.64 6.04
CA SER A 203 8.09 2.06 6.29
C SER A 203 9.25 2.98 5.88
N ILE A 204 10.49 2.64 6.25
CA ILE A 204 11.68 3.40 5.84
C ILE A 204 11.84 3.36 4.33
N TRP A 205 11.81 2.17 3.74
CA TRP A 205 11.96 2.02 2.30
C TRP A 205 10.87 2.78 1.50
N ALA A 206 9.62 2.70 1.94
CA ALA A 206 8.49 3.39 1.35
C ALA A 206 8.60 4.92 1.46
N THR A 207 9.05 5.44 2.61
CA THR A 207 9.25 6.89 2.78
C THR A 207 10.27 7.42 1.76
N VAL A 208 11.39 6.72 1.58
CA VAL A 208 12.47 7.15 0.70
C VAL A 208 12.09 7.01 -0.78
N THR A 209 11.40 5.93 -1.16
CA THR A 209 10.91 5.72 -2.54
C THR A 209 9.85 6.73 -2.95
N ILE A 210 8.89 7.05 -2.08
CA ILE A 210 7.86 8.06 -2.37
C ILE A 210 8.47 9.46 -2.45
N ALA A 211 9.41 9.80 -1.55
CA ALA A 211 10.17 11.04 -1.65
C ALA A 211 10.91 11.13 -2.99
N TYR A 212 11.53 10.02 -3.42
CA TYR A 212 12.19 9.94 -4.71
C TYR A 212 11.23 10.16 -5.88
N PHE A 213 10.05 9.54 -5.90
CA PHE A 213 9.04 9.78 -6.95
C PHE A 213 8.52 11.22 -6.96
N TYR A 214 8.36 11.84 -5.79
CA TYR A 214 8.03 13.26 -5.70
C TYR A 214 9.09 14.15 -6.37
N PHE A 215 10.39 13.85 -6.16
CA PHE A 215 11.47 14.57 -6.82
C PHE A 215 11.56 14.29 -8.33
N ILE A 216 11.35 13.05 -8.78
CA ILE A 216 11.37 12.75 -10.22
C ILE A 216 10.23 13.46 -10.95
N SER A 217 9.02 13.44 -10.39
CA SER A 217 7.86 14.06 -11.02
C SER A 217 8.04 15.56 -11.26
N SER A 218 8.88 16.21 -10.46
CA SER A 218 9.21 17.64 -10.59
C SER A 218 10.46 17.91 -11.46
N TRP A 219 11.37 16.95 -11.59
CA TRP A 219 12.64 17.09 -12.30
C TRP A 219 12.67 16.14 -13.50
N GLN A 220 12.24 16.63 -14.66
CA GLN A 220 12.32 15.88 -15.92
C GLN A 220 13.78 15.46 -16.21
N GLY A 221 14.07 14.17 -16.09
CA GLY A 221 15.13 13.51 -16.87
C GLY A 221 16.59 13.67 -16.42
N ASN A 222 16.89 13.85 -15.13
CA ASN A 222 18.29 13.87 -14.69
C ASN A 222 18.92 12.47 -14.62
N LYS A 223 19.98 12.20 -15.39
CA LYS A 223 20.72 10.92 -15.41
C LYS A 223 21.25 10.47 -14.04
N TYR A 224 21.52 11.41 -13.12
CA TYR A 224 21.95 11.10 -11.75
C TYR A 224 20.88 10.34 -10.93
N SER A 225 19.61 10.41 -11.32
CA SER A 225 18.55 9.68 -10.62
C SER A 225 18.59 8.17 -10.91
N PHE A 226 19.37 7.68 -11.88
CA PHE A 226 19.49 6.26 -12.18
C PHE A 226 20.11 5.44 -11.05
N TRP A 227 21.21 5.92 -10.44
CA TRP A 227 21.84 5.19 -9.33
C TRP A 227 20.91 5.09 -8.12
N VAL A 228 20.17 6.17 -7.84
CA VAL A 228 19.16 6.19 -6.78
C VAL A 228 18.00 5.26 -7.12
N TYR A 229 17.56 5.21 -8.38
CA TYR A 229 16.58 4.24 -8.87
C TYR A 229 17.03 2.80 -8.60
N CYS A 230 18.27 2.45 -8.99
CA CYS A 230 18.83 1.12 -8.79
C CYS A 230 18.96 0.76 -7.31
N PHE A 231 19.31 1.71 -6.45
CA PHE A 231 19.43 1.48 -5.01
C PHE A 231 18.07 1.33 -4.31
N LEU A 232 17.05 2.05 -4.77
CA LEU A 232 15.74 2.09 -4.12
C LEU A 232 14.75 1.05 -4.64
N LEU A 233 14.76 0.70 -5.94
CA LEU A 233 13.70 -0.12 -6.54
C LEU A 233 14.20 -1.48 -7.03
N LEU A 234 15.43 -1.54 -7.54
CA LEU A 234 16.01 -2.80 -8.02
C LEU A 234 16.63 -3.59 -6.88
N VAL A 235 16.43 -4.90 -6.91
CA VAL A 235 17.00 -5.87 -5.97
C VAL A 235 18.46 -6.12 -6.36
N THR A 236 19.35 -5.22 -5.93
CA THR A 236 20.82 -5.37 -6.03
C THR A 236 21.41 -5.65 -4.65
N PRO A 237 22.55 -6.36 -4.50
CA PRO A 237 23.01 -6.91 -3.20
C PRO A 237 23.11 -5.91 -2.03
N LEU A 238 23.22 -4.61 -2.30
CA LEU A 238 23.31 -3.54 -1.30
C LEU A 238 22.03 -2.68 -1.20
N SER A 239 20.99 -2.99 -1.97
CA SER A 239 19.76 -2.19 -2.08
C SER A 239 18.82 -2.41 -0.89
N LEU A 240 18.03 -1.37 -0.57
CA LEU A 240 17.04 -1.43 0.50
C LEU A 240 15.93 -2.49 0.28
N PRO A 241 15.40 -2.73 -0.94
CA PRO A 241 14.41 -3.77 -1.19
C PRO A 241 14.85 -5.19 -0.81
N ILE A 242 16.16 -5.50 -0.83
CA ILE A 242 16.63 -6.84 -0.48
C ILE A 242 16.34 -7.18 0.96
N PHE A 243 16.66 -6.27 1.90
CA PHE A 243 16.44 -6.52 3.31
C PHE A 243 14.96 -6.75 3.61
N TYR A 244 14.08 -5.97 2.97
CA TYR A 244 12.64 -6.18 3.05
C TYR A 244 12.22 -7.54 2.48
N LYS A 245 12.63 -7.90 1.25
CA LYS A 245 12.24 -9.15 0.60
C LYS A 245 12.80 -10.39 1.31
N LEU A 246 14.00 -10.33 1.86
CA LEU A 246 14.57 -11.40 2.67
C LEU A 246 13.77 -11.59 3.97
N GLY A 247 13.41 -10.51 4.66
CA GLY A 247 12.54 -10.58 5.85
C GLY A 247 11.19 -11.21 5.54
N VAL A 248 10.56 -10.80 4.43
CA VAL A 248 9.29 -11.37 3.95
C VAL A 248 9.46 -12.85 3.59
N CYS A 249 10.53 -13.23 2.90
CA CYS A 249 10.80 -14.62 2.54
C CYS A 249 10.89 -15.51 3.80
N LEU A 250 11.64 -15.09 4.81
CA LEU A 250 11.76 -15.81 6.07
C LEU A 250 10.41 -15.99 6.78
N ALA A 251 9.56 -14.96 6.78
CA ALA A 251 8.22 -15.06 7.37
C ALA A 251 7.28 -15.97 6.56
N LEU A 252 7.40 -15.99 5.23
CA LEU A 252 6.57 -16.81 4.34
C LEU A 252 6.97 -18.29 4.32
N LEU A 253 8.18 -18.66 4.75
CA LEU A 253 8.61 -20.08 4.80
C LEU A 253 7.69 -20.95 5.67
N TYR A 254 7.06 -20.36 6.69
CA TYR A 254 6.14 -21.05 7.60
C TYR A 254 4.68 -21.01 7.13
N SER A 255 4.40 -20.38 5.98
CA SER A 255 3.07 -20.30 5.38
C SER A 255 2.80 -21.50 4.44
N SER A 256 1.97 -21.30 3.42
CA SER A 256 1.69 -22.31 2.41
C SER A 256 2.61 -22.20 1.20
N VAL A 257 2.94 -23.35 0.59
CA VAL A 257 3.74 -23.42 -0.65
C VAL A 257 3.09 -22.64 -1.80
N SER A 258 1.76 -22.61 -1.87
CA SER A 258 1.02 -21.86 -2.89
C SER A 258 1.28 -20.35 -2.80
N VAL A 259 1.21 -19.78 -1.60
CA VAL A 259 1.49 -18.35 -1.39
C VAL A 259 2.95 -18.05 -1.72
N LEU A 260 3.89 -18.89 -1.29
CA LEU A 260 5.31 -18.71 -1.60
C LEU A 260 5.58 -18.72 -3.10
N LEU A 261 5.01 -19.66 -3.85
CA LEU A 261 5.14 -19.71 -5.31
C LEU A 261 4.54 -18.48 -5.98
N SER A 262 3.35 -18.04 -5.56
CA SER A 262 2.73 -16.82 -6.10
C SER A 262 3.57 -15.57 -5.81
N TRP A 263 4.21 -15.50 -4.64
CA TRP A 263 5.11 -14.43 -4.27
C TRP A 263 6.40 -14.44 -5.11
N CYS A 264 6.95 -15.61 -5.42
CA CYS A 264 8.08 -15.74 -6.33
C CYS A 264 7.73 -15.24 -7.74
N LEU A 265 6.57 -15.64 -8.27
CA LEU A 265 6.07 -15.16 -9.56
C LEU A 265 5.90 -13.64 -9.58
N TYR A 266 5.27 -13.10 -8.53
CA TYR A 266 5.13 -11.65 -8.35
C TYR A 266 6.49 -10.95 -8.31
N SER A 267 7.41 -11.40 -7.46
CA SER A 267 8.73 -10.79 -7.29
C SER A 267 9.55 -10.82 -8.57
N PHE A 268 9.45 -11.89 -9.35
CA PHE A 268 10.08 -11.98 -10.66
C PHE A 268 9.48 -10.97 -11.65
N SER A 269 8.15 -10.91 -11.75
CA SER A 269 7.45 -9.98 -12.65
C SER A 269 7.77 -8.50 -12.34
N GLU A 270 7.78 -8.13 -11.06
CA GLU A 270 8.11 -6.78 -10.59
C GLU A 270 9.52 -6.39 -11.02
N GLN A 271 10.51 -7.25 -10.78
CA GLN A 271 11.90 -6.92 -11.10
C GLN A 271 12.13 -6.86 -12.61
N MET A 272 11.55 -7.78 -13.39
CA MET A 272 11.62 -7.73 -14.85
C MET A 272 11.03 -6.44 -15.41
N TYR A 273 9.88 -6.00 -14.86
CA TYR A 273 9.26 -4.74 -15.26
C TYR A 273 10.16 -3.53 -14.92
N LEU A 274 10.67 -3.46 -13.69
CA LEU A 274 11.54 -2.36 -13.26
C LEU A 274 12.85 -2.31 -14.05
N TYR A 275 13.46 -3.45 -14.37
CA TYR A 275 14.65 -3.48 -15.24
C TYR A 275 14.35 -2.90 -16.63
N LYS A 276 13.21 -3.26 -17.22
CA LYS A 276 12.78 -2.72 -18.52
C LYS A 276 12.51 -1.21 -18.47
N VAL A 277 11.82 -0.73 -17.43
CA VAL A 277 11.58 0.72 -17.26
C VAL A 277 12.90 1.47 -17.05
N GLY A 278 13.81 0.90 -16.25
CA GLY A 278 15.14 1.45 -16.04
C GLY A 278 15.96 1.56 -17.34
N SER A 279 15.87 0.58 -18.24
CA SER A 279 16.57 0.66 -19.53
C SER A 279 15.95 1.69 -20.48
N ASP A 280 14.61 1.71 -20.59
CA ASP A 280 13.91 2.54 -21.56
C ASP A 280 13.95 4.03 -21.18
N CYS A 281 13.79 4.35 -19.88
CA CYS A 281 13.79 5.75 -19.43
C CYS A 281 15.19 6.39 -19.40
N PHE A 282 16.25 5.62 -19.12
CA PHE A 282 17.58 6.19 -18.86
C PHE A 282 18.59 6.00 -19.99
N TYR A 283 18.47 4.95 -20.82
CA TYR A 283 19.48 4.63 -21.84
C TYR A 283 19.03 4.90 -23.27
N SER A 284 17.78 4.62 -23.64
CA SER A 284 17.39 4.68 -25.06
C SER A 284 16.83 6.04 -25.48
N SER A 285 16.34 6.89 -24.56
CA SER A 285 15.56 8.12 -24.90
C SER A 285 14.39 7.87 -25.86
N VAL A 286 14.09 6.61 -26.15
CA VAL A 286 12.93 6.15 -26.89
C VAL A 286 11.98 5.66 -25.81
N SER A 287 11.07 6.54 -25.40
CA SER A 287 9.86 6.08 -24.74
C SER A 287 9.16 5.14 -25.72
N ASN A 288 9.30 3.83 -25.52
CA ASN A 288 8.36 2.90 -26.15
C ASN A 288 6.97 3.36 -25.73
N SER A 289 6.19 3.81 -26.70
CA SER A 289 4.82 4.31 -26.51
C SER A 289 3.87 3.16 -26.21
N TRP A 290 4.11 2.49 -25.09
CA TRP A 290 3.15 1.70 -24.33
C TRP A 290 2.82 2.44 -23.02
N LEU A 291 2.78 3.77 -23.12
CA LEU A 291 2.13 4.72 -22.23
C LEU A 291 0.87 5.21 -22.92
#